data_AF-A0A8S3GIJ2-F1
#
_entry.id   AF-A0A8S3GIJ2-F1
#
_cell.length_a   1.000
_cell.length_b   1.000
_cell.length_c   1.000
_cell.angle_alpha   90.00
_cell.angle_beta   90.00
_cell.angle_gamma   90.00
#
_symmetry.space_group_name_H-M   'P 1'
#
loop_
_entity.id
_entity.type
_entity.pdbx_description
1 polymer ?
#
loop_
_entity_poly.entity_id
_entity_poly.type
_entity_poly.pdbx_seq_one_letter_code
_entity_poly.pdbx_strand_id
1 'polypeptide(L)'
;MAVFLFDAAAKVGHHGHDGACDDDFYDRLSRRYSVILLITFTMLVSTKQYVGEPIACFCPAHFTGTHVEYTNNICWISNSYFISFDRLLPKYPDPKTEEFIYFYQYVPFILIIQAIFFYVPALVWSSLNIRSGYDLGMLVTQARIIDTYTSDIRQASVQYLARYIDRILYYHRQKREEYLDQFRSLKFSNFLPFLLRHDHIAMCDNHLMWCFLIIKILYLLNALGQLYLLNLFLGNDYHMYGFAVIRNLFRGNNENWTVTPRFPRVTW
;
A
#
# COMPACT_ATOMS: atom_id res chain seq x y z
N MET A 1 -17.83 -8.89 6.82
CA MET A 1 -16.72 -8.06 6.27
C MET A 1 -15.71 -7.69 7.35
N ALA A 2 -16.12 -7.09 8.48
CA ALA A 2 -15.20 -6.73 9.58
C ALA A 2 -14.36 -7.91 10.13
N VAL A 3 -14.96 -9.08 10.33
CA VAL A 3 -14.24 -10.29 10.79
C VAL A 3 -13.16 -10.74 9.80
N PHE A 4 -13.43 -10.71 8.49
CA PHE A 4 -12.44 -11.03 7.45
C PHE A 4 -11.31 -10.02 7.39
N LEU A 5 -11.60 -8.73 7.56
CA LEU A 5 -10.57 -7.68 7.62
C LEU A 5 -9.73 -7.80 8.90
N PHE A 6 -10.32 -8.25 10.02
CA PHE A 6 -9.62 -8.43 11.28
C PHE A 6 -8.70 -9.64 11.21
N ASP A 7 -9.20 -10.74 10.66
CA ASP A 7 -8.40 -11.93 10.41
C ASP A 7 -7.29 -11.65 9.39
N ALA A 8 -7.56 -10.86 8.34
CA ALA A 8 -6.54 -10.40 7.40
C ALA A 8 -5.47 -9.53 8.09
N ALA A 9 -5.85 -8.57 8.95
CA ALA A 9 -4.91 -7.75 9.71
C ALA A 9 -4.10 -8.59 10.71
N ALA A 10 -4.74 -9.55 11.38
CA ALA A 10 -4.08 -10.48 12.31
C ALA A 10 -3.10 -11.40 11.57
N LYS A 11 -3.48 -11.90 10.38
CA LYS A 11 -2.63 -12.75 9.54
C LYS A 11 -1.43 -12.00 8.97
N VAL A 12 -1.60 -10.75 8.54
CA VAL A 12 -0.49 -9.85 8.17
C VAL A 12 0.41 -9.56 9.38
N GLY A 13 -0.19 -9.39 10.57
CA GLY A 13 0.52 -9.22 11.83
C GLY A 13 1.36 -10.44 12.22
N HIS A 14 0.82 -11.65 12.06
CA HIS A 14 1.48 -12.92 12.39
C HIS A 14 2.58 -13.29 11.38
N HIS A 15 2.34 -13.14 10.06
CA HIS A 15 3.40 -13.33 9.06
C HIS A 15 4.57 -12.35 9.22
N GLY A 16 4.37 -11.22 9.90
CA GLY A 16 5.43 -10.29 10.25
C GLY A 16 6.23 -10.65 11.51
N HIS A 17 5.80 -11.61 12.32
CA HIS A 17 6.56 -12.10 13.48
C HIS A 17 7.56 -13.20 13.08
N ASP A 18 7.23 -13.99 12.05
CA ASP A 18 8.15 -14.92 11.37
C ASP A 18 9.01 -14.16 10.34
N GLY A 19 9.41 -12.94 10.68
CA GLY A 19 10.06 -12.01 9.76
C GLY A 19 11.26 -12.67 9.12
N ALA A 20 11.22 -12.85 7.80
CA ALA A 20 12.41 -13.02 7.01
C ALA A 20 13.38 -11.93 7.48
N CYS A 21 14.50 -12.33 8.09
CA CYS A 21 15.38 -11.41 8.82
C CYS A 21 16.04 -10.34 7.93
N ASP A 22 15.72 -10.34 6.65
CA ASP A 22 16.20 -9.51 5.55
C ASP A 22 15.34 -8.24 5.32
N ASP A 23 14.26 -8.04 6.07
CA ASP A 23 13.39 -6.87 5.90
C ASP A 23 13.91 -5.60 6.60
N ASP A 24 14.16 -4.55 5.81
CA ASP A 24 14.48 -3.20 6.28
C ASP A 24 13.31 -2.54 7.03
N PHE A 25 13.61 -1.52 7.83
CA PHE A 25 12.58 -0.74 8.54
C PHE A 25 11.53 -0.15 7.59
N TYR A 26 11.96 0.42 6.46
CA TYR A 26 11.06 1.04 5.48
C TYR A 26 10.11 0.03 4.82
N ASP A 27 10.58 -1.21 4.59
CA ASP A 27 9.75 -2.27 4.01
C ASP A 27 8.68 -2.71 5.01
N ARG A 28 9.04 -2.80 6.29
CA ARG A 28 8.08 -3.08 7.38
C ARG A 28 7.06 -1.95 7.54
N LEU A 29 7.50 -0.70 7.39
CA LEU A 29 6.62 0.46 7.38
C LEU A 29 5.55 0.34 6.31
N SER A 30 5.96 0.09 5.06
CA SER A 30 5.02 -0.03 3.94
C SER A 30 4.11 -1.26 4.03
N ARG A 31 4.69 -2.47 4.15
CA ARG A 31 3.94 -3.73 4.01
C ARG A 31 3.12 -4.10 5.24
N ARG A 32 3.59 -3.73 6.44
CA ARG A 32 2.96 -4.15 7.71
C ARG A 32 2.25 -2.99 8.37
N TYR A 33 2.97 -1.93 8.72
CA TYR A 33 2.39 -0.85 9.52
C TYR A 33 1.34 -0.05 8.74
N SER A 34 1.64 0.37 7.50
CA SER A 34 0.67 1.09 6.66
C SER A 34 -0.55 0.23 6.32
N VAL A 35 -0.37 -1.05 6.01
CA VAL A 35 -1.48 -1.97 5.72
C VAL A 35 -2.39 -2.16 6.94
N ILE A 36 -1.82 -2.43 8.12
CA ILE A 36 -2.60 -2.56 9.36
C ILE A 36 -3.35 -1.26 9.65
N LEU A 37 -2.67 -0.11 9.54
CA LEU A 37 -3.28 1.21 9.75
C LEU A 37 -4.46 1.44 8.80
N LEU A 38 -4.30 1.17 7.49
CA LEU A 38 -5.38 1.34 6.51
C LEU A 38 -6.55 0.39 6.76
N ILE A 39 -6.29 -0.87 7.15
CA ILE A 39 -7.35 -1.82 7.49
C ILE A 39 -8.10 -1.36 8.75
N THR A 40 -7.40 -0.85 9.78
CA THR A 40 -8.05 -0.33 10.98
C THR A 40 -8.93 0.89 10.67
N PHE A 41 -8.46 1.83 9.84
CA PHE A 41 -9.28 2.96 9.40
C PHE A 41 -10.46 2.52 8.54
N THR A 42 -10.28 1.54 7.66
CA THR A 42 -11.36 0.95 6.88
C THR A 42 -12.46 0.43 7.80
N MET A 43 -12.10 -0.31 8.86
CA MET A 43 -13.07 -0.79 9.83
C MET A 43 -13.77 0.36 10.57
N LEU A 44 -13.02 1.32 11.09
CA LEU A 44 -13.58 2.45 11.83
C LEU A 44 -14.60 3.24 11.00
N VAL A 45 -14.28 3.54 9.74
CA VAL A 45 -15.20 4.23 8.82
C VAL A 45 -16.40 3.35 8.49
N SER A 46 -16.18 2.07 8.20
CA SER A 46 -17.27 1.13 7.89
C SER A 46 -18.25 0.99 9.06
N THR A 47 -17.77 0.96 10.31
CA THR A 47 -18.66 0.92 11.49
C THR A 47 -19.56 2.15 11.54
N LYS A 48 -19.02 3.34 11.26
CA LYS A 48 -19.81 4.58 11.22
C LYS A 48 -20.82 4.59 10.07
N GLN A 49 -20.47 4.02 8.93
CA GLN A 49 -21.25 4.08 7.70
C GLN A 49 -22.39 3.04 7.64
N TYR A 50 -22.20 1.86 8.24
CA TYR A 50 -23.17 0.77 8.18
C TYR A 50 -23.95 0.52 9.47
N VAL A 51 -23.39 0.88 10.63
CA VAL A 51 -24.05 0.68 11.94
C VAL A 51 -24.55 2.00 12.52
N GLY A 52 -23.88 3.11 12.21
CA GLY A 52 -24.32 4.45 12.57
C GLY A 52 -25.21 5.07 11.50
N GLU A 53 -25.65 6.30 11.78
CA GLU A 53 -26.30 7.17 10.80
C GLU A 53 -25.21 7.94 10.02
N PRO A 54 -24.95 7.62 8.73
CA PRO A 54 -23.87 8.25 7.97
C PRO A 54 -24.18 9.72 7.62
N ILE A 55 -25.46 10.06 7.48
CA ILE A 55 -25.96 11.40 7.19
C ILE A 55 -27.33 11.57 7.86
N ALA A 56 -27.61 12.77 8.33
CA ALA A 56 -28.91 13.17 8.85
C ALA A 56 -29.43 14.33 8.02
N CYS A 57 -30.56 14.13 7.35
CA CYS A 57 -31.12 15.11 6.44
C CYS A 57 -32.25 15.88 7.12
N PHE A 58 -32.33 17.18 6.83
CA PHE A 58 -33.30 18.06 7.46
C PHE A 58 -34.71 17.76 6.95
N CYS A 59 -35.44 16.94 7.71
CA CYS A 59 -36.78 16.48 7.34
C CYS A 59 -37.89 17.41 7.88
N PRO A 60 -39.00 17.61 7.15
CA PRO A 60 -40.15 18.35 7.64
C PRO A 60 -40.80 17.71 8.89
N ALA A 61 -41.41 18.53 9.74
CA ALA A 61 -41.98 18.08 11.01
C ALA A 61 -43.17 17.10 10.90
N HIS A 62 -43.79 16.96 9.72
CA HIS A 62 -44.90 16.03 9.50
C HIS A 62 -44.45 14.61 9.12
N PHE A 63 -43.14 14.39 8.94
CA PHE A 63 -42.61 13.05 8.63
C PHE A 63 -42.59 12.17 9.90
N THR A 64 -43.09 10.94 9.76
CA THR A 64 -42.92 9.91 10.79
C THR A 64 -41.47 9.40 10.80
N GLY A 65 -41.06 8.70 11.87
CA GLY A 65 -39.69 8.19 11.99
C GLY A 65 -39.24 7.32 10.80
N THR A 66 -40.15 6.51 10.24
CA THR A 66 -39.89 5.70 9.04
C THR A 66 -39.65 6.53 7.78
N HIS A 67 -40.35 7.65 7.62
CA HIS A 67 -40.11 8.58 6.50
C HIS A 67 -38.77 9.29 6.66
N VAL A 68 -38.35 9.61 7.90
CA VAL A 68 -37.04 10.21 8.17
C VAL A 68 -35.92 9.23 7.81
N GLU A 69 -36.02 7.97 8.23
CA GLU A 69 -35.04 6.93 7.90
C GLU A 69 -34.93 6.69 6.39
N TYR A 70 -36.07 6.62 5.69
CA TYR A 70 -36.10 6.52 4.23
C TYR A 70 -35.44 7.74 3.55
N THR A 71 -35.74 8.95 4.06
CA THR A 71 -35.16 10.20 3.53
C THR A 71 -33.65 10.22 3.73
N ASN A 72 -33.16 9.82 4.91
CA ASN A 72 -31.73 9.71 5.19
C ASN A 72 -31.04 8.72 4.24
N ASN A 73 -31.65 7.57 3.96
CA ASN A 73 -31.12 6.59 3.02
C ASN A 73 -31.05 7.12 1.58
N ILE A 74 -32.08 7.82 1.11
CA ILE A 74 -32.06 8.46 -0.22
C ILE A 74 -30.97 9.52 -0.29
N CYS A 75 -30.90 10.36 0.73
CA CYS A 75 -29.93 11.45 0.83
C CYS A 75 -28.50 10.93 0.89
N TRP A 76 -28.28 9.77 1.52
CA TRP A 76 -26.98 9.09 1.55
C TRP A 76 -26.55 8.52 0.20
N ILE A 77 -27.47 7.90 -0.55
CA ILE A 77 -27.16 7.26 -1.84
C ILE A 77 -27.09 8.30 -2.97
N SER A 78 -27.85 9.39 -2.83
CA SER A 78 -27.87 10.50 -3.77
C SER A 78 -26.62 11.36 -3.60
N ASN A 79 -26.12 11.93 -4.69
CA ASN A 79 -24.98 12.83 -4.63
C ASN A 79 -25.42 14.17 -4.06
N SER A 80 -24.62 14.70 -3.13
CA SER A 80 -24.83 16.03 -2.57
C SER A 80 -23.77 16.99 -3.10
N TYR A 81 -24.05 18.28 -2.97
CA TYR A 81 -23.13 19.32 -3.41
C TYR A 81 -22.96 20.38 -2.32
N PHE A 82 -21.84 21.09 -2.38
CA PHE A 82 -21.56 22.17 -1.44
C PHE A 82 -21.81 23.54 -2.05
N ILE A 83 -22.53 24.37 -1.29
CA ILE A 83 -22.72 25.79 -1.55
C ILE A 83 -22.43 26.55 -0.26
N SER A 84 -21.70 27.66 -0.39
CA SER A 84 -21.50 28.60 0.73
C SER A 84 -22.84 29.15 1.21
N PHE A 85 -23.03 29.23 2.52
CA PHE A 85 -24.24 29.77 3.15
C PHE A 85 -24.59 31.20 2.73
N ASP A 86 -23.64 31.97 2.19
CA ASP A 86 -23.85 33.34 1.71
C ASP A 86 -24.55 33.40 0.34
N ARG A 87 -24.71 32.26 -0.34
CA ARG A 87 -25.35 32.19 -1.67
C ARG A 87 -26.76 31.60 -1.56
N LEU A 88 -27.65 32.10 -2.43
CA LEU A 88 -29.00 31.56 -2.59
C LEU A 88 -28.92 30.18 -3.28
N LEU A 89 -29.78 29.25 -2.84
CA LEU A 89 -29.90 27.92 -3.42
C LEU A 89 -30.41 28.02 -4.87
N PRO A 90 -29.70 27.42 -5.85
CA PRO A 90 -30.15 27.38 -7.22
C PRO A 90 -31.36 26.45 -7.37
N LYS A 91 -32.29 26.82 -8.26
CA LYS A 91 -33.48 26.00 -8.53
C LYS A 91 -33.16 24.72 -9.30
N TYR A 92 -32.08 24.75 -10.09
CA TYR A 92 -31.54 23.60 -10.81
C TYR A 92 -30.03 23.61 -10.59
N PRO A 93 -29.49 22.63 -9.83
CA PRO A 93 -28.05 22.55 -9.59
C PRO A 93 -27.33 22.18 -10.88
N ASP A 94 -26.41 23.03 -11.32
CA ASP A 94 -25.63 22.81 -12.53
C ASP A 94 -24.32 22.08 -12.19
N PRO A 95 -24.04 20.90 -12.79
CA PRO A 95 -22.85 20.09 -12.49
C PRO A 95 -21.51 20.73 -12.88
N LYS A 96 -21.55 21.87 -13.57
CA LYS A 96 -20.35 22.62 -13.98
C LYS A 96 -19.96 23.72 -13.00
N THR A 97 -20.90 24.19 -12.20
CA THR A 97 -20.71 25.33 -11.28
C THR A 97 -20.57 24.89 -9.84
N GLU A 98 -21.11 23.72 -9.51
CA GLU A 98 -21.18 23.22 -8.14
C GLU A 98 -20.23 22.06 -7.91
N GLU A 99 -19.61 22.05 -6.74
CA GLU A 99 -18.69 21.00 -6.31
C GLU A 99 -19.51 19.84 -5.72
N PHE A 100 -19.74 18.81 -6.54
CA PHE A 100 -20.40 17.58 -6.11
C PHE A 100 -19.45 16.69 -5.31
N ILE A 101 -19.99 16.07 -4.25
CA ILE A 101 -19.22 15.31 -3.28
C ILE A 101 -19.59 13.84 -3.36
N TYR A 102 -18.68 13.06 -3.92
CA TYR A 102 -18.85 11.61 -4.09
C TYR A 102 -18.02 10.80 -3.09
N PHE A 103 -16.91 11.36 -2.60
CA PHE A 103 -15.87 10.57 -1.95
C PHE A 103 -16.29 9.93 -0.62
N TYR A 104 -17.22 10.51 0.14
CA TYR A 104 -17.65 9.97 1.45
C TYR A 104 -18.20 8.54 1.36
N GLN A 105 -18.93 8.22 0.28
CA GLN A 105 -19.49 6.89 0.08
C GLN A 105 -18.40 5.84 -0.22
N TYR A 106 -17.35 6.25 -0.95
CA TYR A 106 -16.33 5.34 -1.50
C TYR A 106 -15.08 5.19 -0.63
N VAL A 107 -14.94 5.95 0.47
CA VAL A 107 -13.74 5.94 1.33
C VAL A 107 -13.32 4.52 1.75
N PRO A 108 -14.20 3.64 2.28
CA PRO A 108 -13.77 2.31 2.72
C PRO A 108 -13.21 1.45 1.59
N PHE A 109 -13.79 1.54 0.38
CA PHE A 109 -13.34 0.77 -0.77
C PHE A 109 -11.96 1.23 -1.24
N ILE A 110 -11.73 2.54 -1.29
CA ILE A 110 -10.43 3.10 -1.65
C ILE A 110 -9.37 2.71 -0.62
N LEU A 111 -9.65 2.77 0.68
CA LEU A 111 -8.70 2.37 1.72
C LEU A 111 -8.29 0.89 1.62
N ILE A 112 -9.22 0.00 1.24
CA ILE A 112 -8.91 -1.42 0.98
C ILE A 112 -7.99 -1.57 -0.23
N ILE A 113 -8.29 -0.87 -1.33
CA ILE A 113 -7.46 -0.89 -2.54
C ILE A 113 -6.05 -0.38 -2.22
N GLN A 114 -5.95 0.72 -1.47
CA GLN A 114 -4.66 1.27 -1.01
C GLN A 114 -3.90 0.25 -0.17
N ALA A 115 -4.56 -0.43 0.77
CA ALA A 115 -3.95 -1.47 1.60
C ALA A 115 -3.40 -2.64 0.76
N ILE A 116 -4.14 -3.09 -0.25
CA ILE A 116 -3.69 -4.13 -1.18
C ILE A 116 -2.43 -3.67 -1.92
N PHE A 117 -2.45 -2.47 -2.49
CA PHE A 117 -1.29 -1.94 -3.22
C PHE A 117 -0.05 -1.76 -2.34
N PHE A 118 -0.20 -1.40 -1.06
CA PHE A 118 0.92 -1.39 -0.09
C PHE A 118 1.53 -2.77 0.16
N TYR A 119 0.78 -3.85 -0.06
CA TYR A 119 1.26 -5.22 0.06
C TYR A 119 1.86 -5.78 -1.24
N VAL A 120 1.55 -5.21 -2.41
CA VAL A 120 2.02 -5.71 -3.73
C VAL A 120 3.54 -5.83 -3.84
N PRO A 121 4.38 -4.84 -3.46
CA PRO A 121 5.82 -4.95 -3.61
C PRO A 121 6.40 -6.16 -2.86
N ALA A 122 5.78 -6.54 -1.74
CA ALA A 122 6.16 -7.71 -0.97
C ALA A 122 5.88 -9.04 -1.66
N LEU A 123 4.72 -9.14 -2.31
CA LEU A 123 4.36 -10.30 -3.12
C LEU A 123 5.33 -10.47 -4.28
N VAL A 124 5.72 -9.36 -4.91
CA VAL A 124 6.72 -9.36 -5.97
C VAL A 124 8.08 -9.81 -5.41
N TRP A 125 8.53 -9.27 -4.27
CA TRP A 125 9.78 -9.69 -3.63
C TRP A 125 9.78 -11.18 -3.29
N SER A 126 8.71 -11.68 -2.65
CA SER A 126 8.60 -13.10 -2.30
C SER A 126 8.63 -13.99 -3.54
N SER A 127 7.98 -13.56 -4.62
CA SER A 127 7.97 -14.31 -5.89
C SER A 127 9.34 -14.33 -6.55
N LEU A 128 10.09 -13.23 -6.49
CA LEU A 128 11.45 -13.13 -7.02
C LEU A 128 12.44 -13.93 -6.17
N ASN A 129 12.34 -13.84 -4.83
CA ASN A 129 13.23 -14.52 -3.90
C ASN A 129 13.15 -16.06 -4.04
N ILE A 130 11.93 -16.60 -4.19
CA ILE A 130 11.72 -18.03 -4.44
C ILE A 130 12.38 -18.48 -5.76
N ARG A 131 12.37 -17.61 -6.78
CA ARG A 131 12.94 -17.91 -8.10
C ARG A 131 14.46 -17.75 -8.16
N SER A 132 15.05 -16.93 -7.30
CA SER A 132 16.49 -16.67 -7.31
C SER A 132 17.33 -17.86 -6.80
N GLY A 133 16.75 -18.80 -6.06
CA GLY A 133 17.47 -19.98 -5.55
C GLY A 133 18.42 -19.70 -4.38
N TYR A 134 18.54 -18.44 -3.94
CA TYR A 134 19.23 -18.03 -2.73
C TYR A 134 18.20 -17.80 -1.62
N ASP A 135 18.25 -18.56 -0.53
CA ASP A 135 17.45 -18.25 0.66
C ASP A 135 18.17 -17.20 1.51
N LEU A 136 17.99 -15.92 1.14
CA LEU A 136 18.52 -14.78 1.90
C LEU A 136 17.99 -14.76 3.34
N GLY A 137 16.74 -15.20 3.56
CA GLY A 137 16.14 -15.25 4.89
C GLY A 137 16.89 -16.18 5.83
N MET A 138 17.23 -17.37 5.35
CA MET A 138 18.08 -18.33 6.06
C MET A 138 19.46 -17.75 6.35
N LEU A 139 20.14 -17.18 5.35
CA LEU A 139 21.49 -16.62 5.48
C LEU A 139 21.55 -15.51 6.55
N VAL A 140 20.64 -14.54 6.49
CA VAL A 140 20.60 -13.43 7.46
C VAL A 140 20.22 -13.93 8.85
N THR A 141 19.32 -14.92 8.94
CA THR A 141 18.95 -15.53 10.23
C THR A 141 20.15 -16.24 10.87
N GLN A 142 20.91 -17.02 10.10
CA GLN A 142 22.12 -17.68 10.57
C GLN A 142 23.18 -16.66 10.99
N ALA A 143 23.39 -15.59 10.20
CA ALA A 143 24.32 -14.52 10.56
C ALA A 143 23.94 -13.84 11.88
N ARG A 144 22.65 -13.58 12.11
CA ARG A 144 22.16 -13.00 13.37
C ARG A 144 22.34 -13.95 14.56
N ILE A 145 22.09 -15.25 14.39
CA ILE A 145 22.33 -16.24 15.44
C ILE A 145 23.83 -16.27 15.79
N ILE A 146 24.71 -16.23 14.80
CA ILE A 146 26.16 -16.22 15.01
C ILE A 146 26.62 -15.03 15.85
N ASP A 147 25.98 -13.86 15.70
CA ASP A 147 26.29 -12.67 16.49
C ASP A 147 26.03 -12.86 18.00
N THR A 148 25.12 -13.78 18.36
CA THR A 148 24.81 -14.10 19.76
C THR A 148 25.81 -15.07 20.42
N TYR A 149 26.74 -15.66 19.66
CA TYR A 149 27.71 -16.63 20.18
C TYR A 149 28.94 -16.00 20.86
N THR A 150 29.53 -16.74 21.79
CA THR A 150 30.81 -16.43 22.43
C THR A 150 31.97 -16.46 21.43
N SER A 151 33.04 -15.68 21.68
CA SER A 151 34.17 -15.44 20.76
C SER A 151 34.72 -16.68 20.04
N ASP A 152 34.95 -17.79 20.76
CA ASP A 152 35.60 -18.99 20.19
C ASP A 152 34.69 -19.73 19.20
N ILE A 153 33.41 -19.90 19.54
CA ILE A 153 32.41 -20.57 18.69
C ILE A 153 32.02 -19.67 17.51
N ARG A 154 32.02 -18.34 17.73
CA ARG A 154 31.73 -17.35 16.70
C ARG A 154 32.69 -17.45 15.52
N GLN A 155 34.01 -17.58 15.77
CA GLN A 155 34.98 -17.69 14.67
C GLN A 155 34.76 -18.94 13.81
N ALA A 156 34.52 -20.09 14.44
CA ALA A 156 34.27 -21.35 13.73
C ALA A 156 32.97 -21.30 12.90
N SER A 157 31.90 -20.74 13.48
CA SER A 157 30.61 -20.59 12.80
C SER A 157 30.64 -19.56 11.67
N VAL A 158 31.35 -18.43 11.82
CA VAL A 158 31.60 -17.47 10.72
C VAL A 158 32.34 -18.14 9.56
N GLN A 159 33.38 -18.93 9.84
CA GLN A 159 34.09 -19.66 8.78
C GLN A 159 33.22 -20.69 8.07
N TYR A 160 32.33 -21.36 8.80
CA TYR A 160 31.36 -22.29 8.21
C TYR A 160 30.38 -21.56 7.29
N LEU A 161 29.82 -20.43 7.75
CA LEU A 161 28.91 -19.61 6.96
C LEU A 161 29.61 -19.05 5.71
N ALA A 162 30.85 -18.56 5.83
CA ALA A 162 31.63 -18.07 4.71
C ALA A 162 31.87 -19.17 3.66
N ARG A 163 32.27 -20.37 4.09
CA ARG A 163 32.44 -21.52 3.19
C ARG A 163 31.14 -21.95 2.51
N TYR A 164 30.01 -21.85 3.21
CA TYR A 164 28.69 -22.12 2.64
C TYR A 164 28.35 -21.12 1.53
N ILE A 165 28.55 -19.83 1.78
CA ILE A 165 28.34 -18.76 0.79
C ILE A 165 29.27 -18.96 -0.41
N ASP A 166 30.57 -19.21 -0.20
CA ASP A 166 31.53 -19.45 -1.27
C ASP A 166 31.12 -20.63 -2.15
N ARG A 167 30.64 -21.73 -1.54
CA ARG A 167 30.18 -22.91 -2.28
C ARG A 167 28.95 -22.62 -3.14
N ILE A 168 28.01 -21.82 -2.62
CA ILE A 168 26.84 -21.37 -3.38
C ILE A 168 27.28 -20.50 -4.55
N LEU A 169 28.09 -19.47 -4.29
CA LEU A 169 28.58 -18.56 -5.33
C LEU A 169 29.37 -19.31 -6.41
N TYR A 170 30.18 -20.30 -6.03
CA TYR A 170 30.91 -21.15 -6.97
C TYR A 170 29.95 -21.96 -7.85
N TYR A 171 28.94 -22.62 -7.27
CA TYR A 171 27.94 -23.39 -8.03
C TYR A 171 27.22 -22.51 -9.07
N HIS A 172 26.84 -21.29 -8.68
CA HIS A 172 26.17 -20.36 -9.59
C HIS A 172 27.10 -19.82 -10.68
N ARG A 173 28.37 -19.52 -10.34
CA ARG A 173 29.37 -19.09 -11.33
C ARG A 173 29.62 -20.17 -12.38
N GLN A 174 29.77 -21.43 -11.96
CA GLN A 174 29.99 -22.56 -12.85
C GLN A 174 28.79 -22.76 -13.79
N LYS A 175 27.57 -22.79 -13.25
CA LYS A 175 26.35 -22.93 -14.05
C LYS A 175 26.21 -21.78 -15.06
N ARG A 176 26.61 -20.55 -14.70
CA ARG A 176 26.62 -19.42 -15.62
C ARG A 176 27.57 -19.61 -16.79
N GLU A 177 28.78 -20.11 -16.55
CA GLU A 177 29.76 -20.37 -17.62
C GLU A 177 29.22 -21.38 -18.64
N GLU A 178 28.61 -22.48 -18.17
CA GLU A 178 27.94 -23.47 -19.03
C GLU A 178 26.83 -22.85 -19.90
N TYR A 179 26.02 -21.95 -19.33
CA TYR A 179 24.98 -21.23 -20.08
C TYR A 179 25.54 -20.21 -21.07
N LEU A 180 26.60 -19.46 -20.71
CA LEU A 180 27.24 -18.49 -21.59
C LEU A 180 27.90 -19.17 -22.79
N ASP A 181 28.52 -20.33 -22.58
CA ASP A 181 29.08 -21.14 -23.66
C ASP A 181 27.98 -21.70 -24.57
N GLN A 182 26.85 -22.12 -23.99
CA GLN A 182 25.67 -22.50 -24.77
C GLN A 182 25.13 -21.30 -25.57
N PHE A 183 25.08 -20.10 -25.00
CA PHE A 183 24.64 -18.88 -25.69
C PHE A 183 25.56 -18.50 -26.85
N ARG A 184 26.88 -18.52 -26.62
CA ARG A 184 27.89 -18.20 -27.64
C ARG A 184 27.82 -19.17 -28.83
N SER A 185 27.32 -20.38 -28.61
CA SER A 185 27.12 -21.40 -29.64
C SER A 185 25.79 -21.30 -30.41
N LEU A 186 24.88 -20.37 -30.07
CA LEU A 186 23.56 -20.26 -30.70
C LEU A 186 23.60 -19.63 -32.09
N LYS A 187 22.96 -20.30 -33.05
CA LYS A 187 22.66 -19.77 -34.39
C LYS A 187 21.37 -18.93 -34.36
N PHE A 188 21.27 -17.94 -35.25
CA PHE A 188 20.16 -16.95 -35.34
C PHE A 188 18.75 -17.58 -35.36
N SER A 189 18.61 -18.79 -35.92
CA SER A 189 17.34 -19.54 -36.00
C SER A 189 16.77 -20.00 -34.63
N ASN A 190 17.60 -20.15 -33.60
CA ASN A 190 17.19 -20.66 -32.28
C ASN A 190 17.21 -19.57 -31.19
N PHE A 191 17.33 -18.31 -31.59
CA PHE A 191 17.47 -17.15 -30.70
C PHE A 191 16.17 -16.81 -29.96
N LEU A 192 15.03 -16.85 -30.66
CA LEU A 192 13.70 -16.55 -30.10
C LEU A 192 13.26 -17.53 -28.98
N PRO A 193 13.37 -18.87 -29.13
CA PRO A 193 13.03 -19.80 -28.05
C PRO A 193 14.04 -19.80 -26.90
N PHE A 194 15.27 -19.35 -27.13
CA PHE A 194 16.28 -19.17 -26.08
C PHE A 194 15.96 -17.95 -25.17
N LEU A 195 15.51 -16.85 -25.77
CA LEU A 195 15.10 -15.62 -25.06
C LEU A 195 13.81 -15.80 -24.23
N LEU A 196 12.94 -16.73 -24.64
CA LEU A 196 11.70 -17.08 -23.96
C LEU A 196 11.87 -18.19 -22.90
N ARG A 197 13.10 -18.69 -22.68
CA ARG A 197 13.35 -19.77 -21.71
C ARG A 197 13.43 -19.20 -20.29
N HIS A 198 12.57 -19.73 -19.43
CA HIS A 198 12.19 -19.24 -18.09
C HIS A 198 13.34 -19.17 -17.05
N ASP A 199 14.51 -19.72 -17.36
CA ASP A 199 15.66 -19.80 -16.46
C ASP A 199 16.64 -18.61 -16.60
N HIS A 200 16.43 -17.72 -17.58
CA HIS A 200 17.36 -16.62 -17.89
C HIS A 200 17.44 -15.53 -16.81
N ILE A 201 16.33 -15.31 -16.09
CA ILE A 201 16.22 -14.19 -15.15
C ILE A 201 17.12 -14.41 -13.94
N ALA A 202 17.36 -15.65 -13.49
CA ALA A 202 18.11 -15.95 -12.27
C ALA A 202 19.66 -15.98 -12.42
N MET A 203 20.23 -15.60 -13.58
CA MET A 203 21.60 -16.01 -13.98
C MET A 203 22.65 -14.91 -14.16
N CYS A 204 22.37 -13.67 -13.77
CA CYS A 204 23.40 -12.62 -13.69
C CYS A 204 24.00 -12.56 -12.27
N ASP A 205 25.32 -12.43 -12.11
CA ASP A 205 26.00 -12.28 -10.79
C ASP A 205 25.39 -11.16 -9.93
N ASN A 206 24.78 -10.17 -10.56
CA ASN A 206 24.11 -9.04 -9.91
C ASN A 206 22.57 -9.13 -9.96
N HIS A 207 21.98 -10.27 -10.34
CA HIS A 207 20.52 -10.39 -10.47
C HIS A 207 19.79 -10.10 -9.16
N LEU A 208 20.29 -10.63 -8.06
CA LEU A 208 19.73 -10.39 -6.73
C LEU A 208 19.79 -8.91 -6.36
N MET A 209 20.92 -8.25 -6.66
CA MET A 209 21.09 -6.82 -6.46
C MET A 209 20.11 -6.00 -7.31
N TRP A 210 19.92 -6.36 -8.58
CA TRP A 210 18.94 -5.71 -9.46
C TRP A 210 17.50 -5.93 -8.99
N CYS A 211 17.13 -7.15 -8.58
CA CYS A 211 15.82 -7.43 -8.00
C CYS A 211 15.56 -6.62 -6.73
N PHE A 212 16.55 -6.53 -5.84
CA PHE A 212 16.46 -5.72 -4.64
C PHE A 212 16.25 -4.24 -4.98
N LEU A 213 17.05 -3.67 -5.87
CA LEU A 213 16.91 -2.28 -6.30
C LEU A 213 15.56 -2.00 -6.97
N ILE A 214 15.09 -2.89 -7.84
CA ILE A 214 13.78 -2.79 -8.49
C ILE A 214 12.66 -2.79 -7.44
N ILE A 215 12.75 -3.66 -6.43
CA ILE A 215 11.77 -3.69 -5.34
C ILE A 215 11.79 -2.40 -4.51
N LYS A 216 12.96 -1.84 -4.21
CA LYS A 216 13.04 -0.55 -3.50
C LYS A 216 12.44 0.59 -4.31
N ILE A 217 12.71 0.63 -5.62
CA ILE A 217 12.07 1.58 -6.53
C ILE A 217 10.55 1.36 -6.56
N LEU A 218 10.10 0.10 -6.58
CA LEU A 218 8.68 -0.23 -6.56
C LEU A 218 7.99 0.23 -5.25
N TYR A 219 8.63 0.08 -4.09
CA TYR A 219 8.14 0.63 -2.82
C TYR A 219 8.02 2.14 -2.86
N LEU A 220 9.02 2.84 -3.41
CA LEU A 220 9.01 4.30 -3.54
C LEU A 220 7.91 4.78 -4.50
N LEU A 221 7.81 4.15 -5.68
CA LEU A 221 6.77 4.45 -6.66
C LEU A 221 5.38 4.16 -6.11
N ASN A 222 5.22 3.08 -5.35
CA ASN A 222 3.97 2.79 -4.67
C ASN A 222 3.64 3.90 -3.66
N ALA A 223 4.58 4.30 -2.79
CA ALA A 223 4.33 5.39 -1.84
C ALA A 223 3.91 6.71 -2.51
N LEU A 224 4.55 7.08 -3.62
CA LEU A 224 4.17 8.25 -4.42
C LEU A 224 2.80 8.06 -5.10
N GLY A 225 2.55 6.87 -5.65
CA GLY A 225 1.29 6.50 -6.28
C GLY A 225 0.11 6.54 -5.31
N GLN A 226 0.31 6.16 -4.05
CA GLN A 226 -0.72 6.22 -3.00
C GLN A 226 -1.11 7.65 -2.68
N LEU A 227 -0.12 8.56 -2.60
CA LEU A 227 -0.36 9.99 -2.40
C LEU A 227 -1.10 10.59 -3.61
N TYR A 228 -0.71 10.20 -4.83
CA TYR A 228 -1.41 10.61 -6.05
C TYR A 228 -2.84 10.05 -6.14
N LEU A 229 -3.07 8.80 -5.73
CA LEU A 229 -4.40 8.19 -5.72
C LEU A 229 -5.33 8.92 -4.75
N LEU A 230 -4.83 9.26 -3.55
CA LEU A 230 -5.58 10.07 -2.58
C LEU A 230 -5.89 11.46 -3.15
N ASN A 231 -4.92 12.08 -3.81
CA ASN A 231 -5.05 13.39 -4.47
C ASN A 231 -6.18 13.40 -5.53
N LEU A 232 -6.16 12.39 -6.41
CA LEU A 232 -7.17 12.21 -7.44
C LEU A 232 -8.56 11.96 -6.85
N PHE A 233 -8.63 11.13 -5.80
CA PHE A 233 -9.90 10.76 -5.18
C PHE A 233 -10.58 11.92 -4.43
N LEU A 234 -9.81 12.78 -3.78
CA LEU A 234 -10.33 13.97 -3.09
C LEU A 234 -10.57 15.16 -4.04
N GLY A 235 -10.23 15.03 -5.33
CA GLY A 235 -10.61 15.97 -6.39
C GLY A 235 -9.99 17.37 -6.28
N ASN A 236 -8.73 17.50 -5.84
CA ASN A 236 -8.07 18.81 -5.66
C ASN A 236 -6.54 18.72 -5.75
N ASP A 237 -5.81 19.83 -5.95
CA ASP A 237 -4.35 19.92 -5.85
C ASP A 237 -3.86 19.75 -4.39
N TYR A 238 -3.80 18.51 -3.92
CA TYR A 238 -3.58 18.09 -2.53
C TYR A 238 -2.11 17.94 -2.13
N HIS A 239 -1.15 18.15 -3.05
CA HIS A 239 0.27 17.86 -2.80
C HIS A 239 0.83 18.51 -1.51
N MET A 240 0.26 19.63 -1.06
CA MET A 240 0.65 20.33 0.16
C MET A 240 -0.50 20.59 1.15
N TYR A 241 -1.65 19.91 1.03
CA TYR A 241 -2.81 20.20 1.89
C TYR A 241 -2.52 19.97 3.37
N GLY A 242 -1.88 18.86 3.74
CA GLY A 242 -1.54 18.56 5.13
C GLY A 242 -0.71 19.68 5.78
N PHE A 243 0.32 20.15 5.07
CA PHE A 243 1.13 21.28 5.52
C PHE A 243 0.36 22.60 5.56
N ALA A 244 -0.53 22.85 4.59
CA ALA A 244 -1.37 24.04 4.56
C ALA A 244 -2.32 24.09 5.76
N VAL A 245 -2.98 22.97 6.10
CA VAL A 245 -3.88 22.87 7.26
C VAL A 245 -3.13 23.06 8.56
N ILE A 246 -2.00 22.36 8.73
CA ILE A 246 -1.16 22.50 9.94
C ILE A 246 -0.69 23.95 10.08
N ARG A 247 -0.21 24.57 8.98
CA ARG A 247 0.21 25.98 8.98
C ARG A 247 -0.94 26.94 9.33
N ASN A 248 -2.15 26.69 8.82
CA ASN A 248 -3.31 27.53 9.08
C ASN A 248 -3.78 27.39 10.55
N LEU A 249 -3.76 26.17 11.10
CA LEU A 249 -4.01 25.91 12.52
C LEU A 249 -2.98 26.60 13.43
N PHE A 250 -1.69 26.48 13.11
CA PHE A 250 -0.62 27.10 13.91
C PHE A 250 -0.62 28.64 13.84
N ARG A 251 -1.01 29.22 12.69
CA ARG A 251 -1.11 30.68 12.54
C ARG A 251 -2.33 31.29 13.23
N GLY A 252 -3.22 30.49 13.81
CA GLY A 252 -4.41 30.97 14.49
C GLY A 252 -5.39 31.69 13.56
N ASN A 253 -5.34 31.41 12.25
CA ASN A 253 -6.34 31.92 11.31
C ASN A 253 -7.64 31.17 11.60
N ASN A 254 -8.50 31.78 12.40
CA ASN A 254 -9.88 31.34 12.69
C ASN A 254 -10.80 31.53 11.47
N GLU A 255 -10.29 31.36 10.24
CA GLU A 255 -11.19 31.07 9.12
C GLU A 255 -11.94 29.80 9.53
N ASN A 256 -13.28 29.86 9.47
CA ASN A 256 -14.15 28.80 9.93
C ASN A 256 -13.74 27.45 9.32
N TRP A 257 -12.89 26.69 10.02
CA TRP A 257 -12.47 25.33 9.65
C TRP A 257 -13.69 24.39 9.56
N THR A 258 -14.81 24.81 10.15
CA THR A 258 -16.13 24.21 10.07
C THR A 258 -16.78 24.35 8.68
N VAL A 259 -16.36 25.32 7.87
CA VAL A 259 -16.91 25.64 6.54
C VAL A 259 -15.77 25.70 5.52
N THR A 260 -15.11 24.56 5.30
CA THR A 260 -14.20 24.42 4.16
C THR A 260 -14.97 23.86 2.96
N PRO A 261 -14.81 24.43 1.75
CA PRO A 261 -15.45 23.87 0.55
C PRO A 261 -15.02 22.44 0.26
N ARG A 262 -13.83 22.05 0.75
CA ARG A 262 -13.23 20.72 0.52
C ARG A 262 -13.80 19.61 1.41
N PHE A 263 -14.09 19.92 2.67
CA PHE A 263 -14.69 18.98 3.63
C PHE A 263 -15.88 19.62 4.33
N PRO A 264 -16.97 19.88 3.59
CA PRO A 264 -18.13 20.51 4.15
C PRO A 264 -18.87 19.52 5.04
N ARG A 265 -19.31 20.03 6.20
CA ARG A 265 -20.12 19.27 7.16
C ARG A 265 -21.61 19.32 6.84
N VAL A 266 -22.02 20.28 6.03
CA VAL A 266 -23.39 20.51 5.60
C VAL A 266 -23.37 20.61 4.08
N THR A 267 -24.23 19.83 3.44
CA THR A 267 -24.38 19.72 2.00
C THR A 267 -25.86 19.80 1.66
N TRP A 268 -26.16 20.10 0.40
CA TRP A 268 -27.52 20.28 -0.10
C TRP A 268 -27.89 19.23 -1.16
#